data_AF-A0A382IHU1-F1
#
_entry.id   AF-A0A382IHU1-F1
#
_cell.length_a   1.000
_cell.length_b   1.000
_cell.length_c   1.000
_cell.angle_alpha   90.00
_cell.angle_beta   90.00
_cell.angle_gamma   90.00
#
_symmetry.space_group_name_H-M   'P 1'
#
loop_
_entity.id
_entity.type
_entity.pdbx_description
1 polymer ?
#
loop_
_entity_poly.entity_id
_entity_poly.type
_entity_poly.pdbx_seq_one_letter_code
_entity_poly.pdbx_strand_id
1 'polypeptide(L)'
;MMVFLVVSLAGFRGDISRKPPLEVFPDMDRQPKLRPMEPNSFFKNGMSSQSLVKGTIARSQPIALTDGKEVYPFEKGHVVVSGFESGTNTVETIPIPVTSQLMARGRAKYNISCVPCHGGQGDGNGVVKYFGFSAIKDLHDPNVVKLNDGQIYRVITVGNQEGKGLMKGYANTLDITDRWAIVAYVRALQLSRLGKEEEVPERFHVKAGPEAQKPEG
;
A
#
# COMPACT_ATOMS: atom_id res chain seq x y z
N MET A 1 -47.05 -4.97 -38.43
CA MET A 1 -45.97 -5.97 -38.33
C MET A 1 -44.61 -5.35 -37.99
N MET A 2 -44.21 -4.28 -38.68
CA MET A 2 -42.92 -3.60 -38.46
C MET A 2 -42.74 -2.99 -37.05
N VAL A 3 -43.80 -2.40 -36.47
CA VAL A 3 -43.78 -1.83 -35.11
C VAL A 3 -43.52 -2.89 -34.03
N PHE A 4 -44.17 -4.05 -34.13
CA PHE A 4 -43.95 -5.17 -33.20
C PHE A 4 -42.51 -5.69 -33.28
N LEU A 5 -41.95 -5.77 -34.48
CA LEU A 5 -40.57 -6.25 -34.70
C LEU A 5 -39.52 -5.27 -34.14
N VAL A 6 -39.77 -3.96 -34.27
CA VAL A 6 -38.91 -2.92 -33.68
C VAL A 6 -38.97 -2.94 -32.15
N VAL A 7 -40.17 -3.03 -31.55
CA VAL A 7 -40.32 -3.10 -30.09
C VAL A 7 -39.69 -4.39 -29.53
N SER A 8 -39.82 -5.53 -30.23
CA SER A 8 -39.19 -6.78 -29.79
C SER A 8 -37.66 -6.79 -29.88
N LEU A 9 -37.06 -6.04 -30.82
CA LEU A 9 -35.60 -5.98 -30.98
C LEU A 9 -34.93 -4.86 -30.17
N ALA A 10 -35.57 -3.69 -30.08
CA ALA A 10 -35.02 -2.51 -29.40
C ALA A 10 -35.49 -2.35 -27.95
N GLY A 11 -36.50 -3.13 -27.52
CA GLY A 11 -37.13 -2.98 -26.21
C GLY A 11 -38.03 -1.75 -26.12
N PHE A 12 -38.65 -1.55 -24.97
CA PHE A 12 -39.36 -0.31 -24.66
C PHE A 12 -38.35 0.78 -24.29
N ARG A 13 -38.69 2.03 -24.60
CA ARG A 13 -37.86 3.19 -24.23
C ARG A 13 -37.73 3.25 -22.71
N GLY A 14 -36.51 3.07 -22.19
CA GLY A 14 -36.22 3.03 -20.76
C GLY A 14 -35.86 1.64 -20.21
N ASP A 15 -35.92 0.59 -21.03
CA ASP A 15 -35.48 -0.74 -20.62
C ASP A 15 -33.97 -0.80 -20.39
N ILE A 16 -33.56 -1.47 -19.32
CA ILE A 16 -32.15 -1.67 -18.97
C ILE A 16 -31.63 -2.89 -19.74
N SER A 17 -30.65 -2.66 -20.61
CA SER A 17 -29.94 -3.72 -21.33
C SER A 17 -28.66 -4.14 -20.60
N ARG A 18 -28.35 -5.45 -20.62
CA ARG A 18 -27.04 -5.99 -20.18
C ARG A 18 -25.99 -5.94 -21.29
N LYS A 19 -26.38 -5.68 -22.54
CA LYS A 19 -25.46 -5.52 -23.66
C LYS A 19 -24.90 -4.10 -23.68
N PRO A 20 -23.70 -3.89 -24.24
CA PRO A 20 -23.19 -2.55 -24.48
C PRO A 20 -24.24 -1.68 -25.21
N PRO A 21 -24.34 -0.38 -24.87
CA PRO A 21 -25.24 0.55 -25.55
C PRO A 21 -25.00 0.57 -27.07
N LEU A 22 -26.05 0.84 -27.83
CA LEU A 22 -25.92 1.04 -29.27
C LEU A 22 -25.28 2.41 -29.53
N GLU A 23 -24.10 2.39 -30.13
CA GLU A 23 -23.35 3.58 -30.52
C GLU A 23 -23.75 3.99 -31.95
N VAL A 24 -24.42 5.14 -32.10
CA VAL A 24 -24.90 5.61 -33.42
C VAL A 24 -23.76 6.20 -34.25
N PHE A 25 -22.82 6.89 -33.62
CA PHE A 25 -21.65 7.49 -34.26
C PHE A 25 -20.39 7.20 -33.43
N PRO A 26 -19.81 6.00 -33.52
CA PRO A 26 -18.64 5.64 -32.74
C PRO A 26 -17.32 6.21 -33.29
N ASP A 27 -17.40 7.32 -34.02
CA ASP A 27 -16.24 7.96 -34.63
C ASP A 27 -15.37 8.53 -33.52
N MET A 28 -14.12 8.08 -33.46
CA MET A 28 -13.15 8.37 -32.39
C MET A 28 -13.41 7.72 -31.02
N ASP A 29 -14.41 6.86 -30.85
CA ASP A 29 -14.55 6.05 -29.63
C ASP A 29 -13.49 4.94 -29.58
N ARG A 30 -13.33 4.24 -30.72
CA ARG A 30 -12.29 3.24 -30.96
C ARG A 30 -11.25 3.81 -31.91
N GLN A 31 -10.20 4.39 -31.33
CA GLN A 31 -9.13 5.05 -32.08
C GLN A 31 -8.04 4.04 -32.47
N PRO A 32 -7.37 4.20 -33.64
CA PRO A 32 -6.26 3.35 -34.05
C PRO A 32 -4.94 3.72 -33.33
N LYS A 33 -4.98 3.79 -32.00
CA LYS A 33 -3.82 4.03 -31.14
C LYS A 33 -3.83 3.05 -29.98
N LEU A 34 -2.65 2.62 -29.53
CA LEU A 34 -2.54 1.71 -28.40
C LEU A 34 -2.77 2.45 -27.08
N ARG A 35 -3.72 1.97 -26.28
CA ARG A 35 -3.90 2.38 -24.88
C ARG A 35 -3.26 1.37 -23.93
N PRO A 36 -2.85 1.77 -22.72
CA PRO A 36 -2.39 0.83 -21.70
C PRO A 36 -3.48 -0.20 -21.37
N MET A 37 -3.07 -1.47 -21.19
CA MET A 37 -3.97 -2.60 -20.86
C MET A 37 -5.04 -2.88 -21.94
N GLU A 38 -4.77 -2.54 -23.19
CA GLU A 38 -5.63 -2.83 -24.32
C GLU A 38 -5.22 -4.16 -25.00
N PRO A 39 -6.17 -5.03 -25.37
CA PRO A 39 -5.87 -6.23 -26.15
C PRO A 39 -5.24 -5.85 -27.49
N ASN A 40 -4.23 -6.61 -27.92
CA ASN A 40 -3.52 -6.33 -29.16
C ASN A 40 -3.11 -7.64 -29.85
N SER A 41 -3.54 -7.85 -31.09
CA SER A 41 -3.27 -9.08 -31.87
C SER A 41 -1.91 -9.12 -32.57
N PHE A 42 -1.19 -7.99 -32.64
CA PHE A 42 0.15 -7.92 -33.24
C PHE A 42 1.18 -8.66 -32.37
N PHE A 43 1.09 -8.53 -31.05
CA PHE A 43 1.99 -9.21 -30.13
C PHE A 43 1.47 -10.61 -29.76
N LYS A 44 2.37 -11.60 -29.66
CA LYS A 44 2.04 -12.99 -29.31
C LYS A 44 1.32 -13.15 -27.97
N ASN A 45 1.56 -12.23 -27.03
CA ASN A 45 0.97 -12.23 -25.70
C ASN A 45 -0.40 -11.53 -25.63
N GLY A 46 -0.90 -10.96 -26.74
CA GLY A 46 -2.22 -10.34 -26.77
C GLY A 46 -2.31 -8.98 -26.07
N MET A 47 -1.20 -8.40 -25.62
CA MET A 47 -1.20 -7.18 -24.78
C MET A 47 -0.59 -5.99 -25.51
N SER A 48 -1.13 -4.79 -25.35
CA SER A 48 -0.47 -3.55 -25.79
C SER A 48 0.69 -3.16 -24.86
N SER A 49 0.54 -3.38 -23.55
CA SER A 49 1.55 -3.10 -22.52
C SER A 49 2.61 -4.20 -22.48
N GLN A 50 3.74 -3.96 -23.14
CA GLN A 50 4.86 -4.91 -23.19
C GLN A 50 5.78 -4.79 -21.96
N SER A 51 6.43 -5.90 -21.58
CA SER A 51 7.45 -5.89 -20.54
C SER A 51 8.68 -5.10 -20.99
N LEU A 52 9.30 -4.37 -20.06
CA LEU A 52 10.55 -3.66 -20.31
C LEU A 52 11.68 -4.64 -20.64
N VAL A 53 12.64 -4.19 -21.44
CA VAL A 53 13.86 -4.95 -21.71
C VAL A 53 14.66 -5.11 -20.41
N LYS A 54 15.21 -6.29 -20.20
CA LYS A 54 16.01 -6.58 -19.00
C LYS A 54 17.20 -5.63 -18.93
N GLY A 55 17.39 -4.98 -17.78
CA GLY A 55 18.48 -4.04 -17.53
C GLY A 55 18.16 -2.58 -17.85
N THR A 56 16.98 -2.27 -18.41
CA THR A 56 16.55 -0.88 -18.59
C THR A 56 16.39 -0.17 -17.25
N ILE A 57 17.00 1.01 -17.14
CA ILE A 57 16.89 1.91 -15.98
C ILE A 57 16.08 3.13 -16.42
N ALA A 58 14.97 3.40 -15.74
CA ALA A 58 14.16 4.59 -16.00
C ALA A 58 14.78 5.82 -15.34
N ARG A 59 14.66 6.99 -16.00
CA ARG A 59 14.96 8.28 -15.38
C ARG A 59 14.00 8.49 -14.21
N SER A 60 14.53 8.89 -13.05
CA SER A 60 13.77 9.05 -11.81
C SER A 60 14.22 10.29 -11.05
N GLN A 61 13.38 10.74 -10.12
CA GLN A 61 13.74 11.77 -9.14
C GLN A 61 14.52 11.13 -7.98
N PRO A 62 15.49 11.84 -7.39
CA PRO A 62 16.19 11.37 -6.21
C PRO A 62 15.27 11.33 -4.98
N ILE A 63 15.64 10.49 -4.02
CA ILE A 63 15.05 10.41 -2.69
C ILE A 63 15.97 11.14 -1.73
N ALA A 64 15.45 12.13 -1.02
CA ALA A 64 16.18 12.86 0.00
C ALA A 64 16.28 12.02 1.29
N LEU A 65 17.50 11.84 1.78
CA LEU A 65 17.80 11.16 3.03
C LEU A 65 17.81 12.13 4.21
N THR A 66 17.80 11.58 5.43
CA THR A 66 17.88 12.36 6.66
C THR A 66 19.19 13.14 6.80
N ASP A 67 20.28 12.65 6.20
CA ASP A 67 21.60 13.31 6.19
C ASP A 67 21.75 14.37 5.09
N GLY A 68 20.67 14.67 4.35
CA GLY A 68 20.65 15.65 3.26
C GLY A 68 21.23 15.14 1.95
N LYS A 69 21.69 13.88 1.87
CA LYS A 69 22.12 13.28 0.60
C LYS A 69 20.91 12.85 -0.23
N GLU A 70 21.15 12.74 -1.52
CA GLU A 70 20.17 12.30 -2.51
C GLU A 70 20.58 10.96 -3.09
N VAL A 71 19.61 10.04 -3.19
CA VAL A 71 19.83 8.69 -3.73
C VAL A 71 18.76 8.37 -4.76
N TYR A 72 19.17 7.82 -5.89
CA TYR A 72 18.23 7.46 -6.93
C TYR A 72 17.63 6.06 -6.73
N PRO A 73 16.35 5.84 -7.09
CA PRO A 73 15.70 4.53 -7.02
C PRO A 73 16.42 3.38 -7.74
N PHE A 74 17.26 3.68 -8.74
CA PHE A 74 18.02 2.67 -9.47
C PHE A 74 19.27 2.18 -8.73
N GLU A 75 19.69 2.89 -7.67
CA GLU A 75 20.83 2.52 -6.82
C GLU A 75 20.43 1.40 -5.85
N LYS A 76 20.17 0.22 -6.39
CA LYS A 76 19.62 -0.94 -5.65
C LYS A 76 20.48 -1.42 -4.48
N GLY A 77 21.77 -1.05 -4.43
CA GLY A 77 22.66 -1.36 -3.31
C GLY A 77 22.49 -0.43 -2.11
N HIS A 78 21.92 0.76 -2.30
CA HIS A 78 21.79 1.74 -1.23
C HIS A 78 20.72 1.33 -0.21
N VAL A 79 20.97 1.62 1.06
CA VAL A 79 20.14 1.20 2.21
C VAL A 79 18.69 1.64 2.11
N VAL A 80 18.42 2.84 1.58
CA VAL A 80 17.06 3.36 1.36
C VAL A 80 16.27 2.52 0.35
N VAL A 81 16.95 1.92 -0.64
CA VAL A 81 16.30 1.14 -1.70
C VAL A 81 16.19 -0.32 -1.29
N SER A 82 17.29 -0.88 -0.79
CA SER A 82 17.42 -2.31 -0.46
C SER A 82 16.83 -2.66 0.89
N GLY A 83 16.94 -1.78 1.89
CA GLY A 83 16.72 -2.07 3.30
C GLY A 83 17.92 -2.72 4.02
N PHE A 84 19.02 -2.97 3.31
CA PHE A 84 20.24 -3.58 3.84
C PHE A 84 21.33 -2.53 4.04
N GLU A 85 22.03 -2.61 5.17
CA GLU A 85 23.19 -1.76 5.45
C GLU A 85 24.50 -2.46 5.05
N SER A 86 24.67 -3.73 5.45
CA SER A 86 25.83 -4.54 5.07
C SER A 86 25.51 -6.04 5.13
N GLY A 87 25.83 -6.78 4.08
CA GLY A 87 25.56 -8.22 3.99
C GLY A 87 24.09 -8.54 4.24
N THR A 88 23.82 -9.30 5.31
CA THR A 88 22.46 -9.67 5.75
C THR A 88 21.86 -8.69 6.77
N ASN A 89 22.64 -7.71 7.24
CA ASN A 89 22.20 -6.75 8.24
C ASN A 89 21.32 -5.68 7.58
N THR A 90 20.17 -5.46 8.17
CA THR A 90 19.17 -4.50 7.73
C THR A 90 19.30 -3.21 8.52
N VAL A 91 18.89 -2.11 7.92
CA VAL A 91 18.99 -0.80 8.58
C VAL A 91 18.15 -0.75 9.84
N GLU A 92 18.73 -0.19 10.90
CA GLU A 92 18.08 -0.13 12.20
C GLU A 92 16.89 0.82 12.20
N THR A 93 17.06 2.01 11.59
CA THR A 93 16.10 3.11 11.61
C THR A 93 15.74 3.60 10.21
N ILE A 94 14.58 4.24 10.06
CA ILE A 94 14.13 4.84 8.80
C ILE A 94 15.18 5.87 8.28
N PRO A 95 15.75 5.68 7.07
CA PRO A 95 16.84 6.53 6.55
C PRO A 95 16.36 7.84 5.89
N ILE A 96 15.05 8.11 5.89
CA ILE A 96 14.43 9.32 5.32
C ILE A 96 13.78 10.17 6.42
N PRO A 97 13.63 11.50 6.22
CA PRO A 97 13.05 12.37 7.25
C PRO A 97 11.62 11.98 7.62
N VAL A 98 11.40 11.64 8.89
CA VAL A 98 10.05 11.33 9.42
C VAL A 98 9.31 12.63 9.73
N THR A 99 8.66 13.19 8.70
CA THR A 99 7.85 14.40 8.80
C THR A 99 6.37 14.09 9.03
N SER A 100 5.58 15.08 9.46
CA SER A 100 4.11 14.96 9.56
C SER A 100 3.46 14.59 8.20
N GLN A 101 4.03 15.09 7.10
CA GLN A 101 3.58 14.77 5.74
C GLN A 101 3.88 13.31 5.39
N LEU A 102 5.07 12.81 5.71
CA LEU A 102 5.42 11.40 5.53
C LEU A 102 4.50 10.50 6.38
N MET A 103 4.22 10.88 7.63
CA MET A 103 3.31 10.15 8.49
C MET A 103 1.88 10.11 7.94
N ALA A 104 1.36 11.23 7.46
CA ALA A 104 0.04 11.29 6.83
C ALA A 104 -0.02 10.42 5.57
N ARG A 105 1.05 10.43 4.76
CA ARG A 105 1.19 9.56 3.59
C ARG A 105 1.23 8.09 3.99
N GLY A 106 1.98 7.75 5.02
CA GLY A 106 2.09 6.40 5.59
C GLY A 106 0.75 5.87 6.04
N ARG A 107 -0.02 6.67 6.79
CA ARG A 107 -1.40 6.34 7.19
C ARG A 107 -2.30 6.05 5.98
N ALA A 108 -2.27 6.93 4.97
CA ALA A 108 -3.09 6.77 3.78
C ALA A 108 -2.75 5.47 3.04
N LYS A 109 -1.46 5.16 2.87
CA LYS A 109 -1.03 3.94 2.19
C LYS A 109 -1.29 2.67 3.00
N TYR A 110 -1.09 2.72 4.31
CA TYR A 110 -1.43 1.63 5.21
C TYR A 110 -2.93 1.29 5.13
N ASN A 111 -3.78 2.31 5.15
CA ASN A 111 -5.23 2.14 5.05
C ASN A 111 -5.69 1.50 3.73
N ILE A 112 -4.96 1.73 2.64
CA ILE A 112 -5.28 1.16 1.32
C ILE A 112 -4.75 -0.27 1.20
N SER A 113 -3.50 -0.51 1.59
CA SER A 113 -2.78 -1.75 1.24
C SER A 113 -2.63 -2.73 2.39
N CYS A 114 -2.61 -2.27 3.64
CA CYS A 114 -2.26 -3.08 4.81
C CYS A 114 -3.47 -3.44 5.69
N VAL A 115 -4.41 -2.50 5.86
CA VAL A 115 -5.62 -2.67 6.69
C VAL A 115 -6.46 -3.90 6.33
N PRO A 116 -6.65 -4.27 5.04
CA PRO A 116 -7.46 -5.44 4.72
C PRO A 116 -6.97 -6.71 5.42
N CYS A 117 -5.66 -6.83 5.67
CA CYS A 117 -5.05 -7.95 6.39
C CYS A 117 -4.80 -7.63 7.87
N HIS A 118 -4.09 -6.55 8.16
CA HIS A 118 -3.58 -6.26 9.51
C HIS A 118 -4.55 -5.49 10.40
N GLY A 119 -5.70 -5.03 9.89
CA GLY A 119 -6.67 -4.24 10.64
C GLY A 119 -6.29 -2.76 10.77
N GLY A 120 -7.26 -1.90 11.08
CA GLY A 120 -7.04 -0.45 11.22
C GLY A 120 -6.11 -0.08 12.38
N GLN A 121 -6.11 -0.91 13.43
CA GLN A 121 -5.26 -0.76 14.61
C GLN A 121 -3.96 -1.58 14.52
N GLY A 122 -3.76 -2.36 13.46
CA GLY A 122 -2.61 -3.27 13.34
C GLY A 122 -2.69 -4.52 14.21
N ASP A 123 -3.86 -4.90 14.70
CA ASP A 123 -4.11 -6.04 15.60
C ASP A 123 -4.25 -7.40 14.88
N GLY A 124 -4.03 -7.44 13.56
CA GLY A 124 -4.19 -8.65 12.75
C GLY A 124 -5.65 -9.02 12.47
N ASN A 125 -6.62 -8.16 12.83
CA ASN A 125 -8.05 -8.40 12.64
C ASN A 125 -8.61 -7.67 11.41
N GLY A 126 -7.90 -7.74 10.28
CA GLY A 126 -8.40 -7.22 9.00
C GLY A 126 -9.58 -8.04 8.45
N VAL A 127 -10.29 -7.46 7.47
CA VAL A 127 -11.50 -8.08 6.87
C VAL A 127 -11.23 -9.46 6.27
N VAL A 128 -10.00 -9.74 5.80
CA VAL A 128 -9.64 -11.05 5.24
C VAL A 128 -9.75 -12.20 6.25
N LYS A 129 -9.72 -11.90 7.55
CA LYS A 129 -9.89 -12.90 8.61
C LYS A 129 -11.25 -13.60 8.51
N TYR A 130 -12.30 -12.88 8.12
CA TYR A 130 -13.64 -13.44 7.88
C TYR A 130 -13.70 -14.37 6.66
N PHE A 131 -12.70 -14.27 5.76
CA PHE A 131 -12.56 -15.14 4.58
C PHE A 131 -11.59 -16.30 4.81
N GLY A 132 -11.24 -16.61 6.07
CA GLY A 132 -10.42 -17.77 6.42
C GLY A 132 -8.90 -17.53 6.46
N PHE A 133 -8.45 -16.29 6.32
CA PHE A 133 -7.04 -15.92 6.51
C PHE A 133 -6.74 -15.72 8.00
N SER A 134 -6.50 -16.82 8.72
CA SER A 134 -6.33 -16.81 10.19
C SER A 134 -4.89 -16.60 10.67
N ALA A 135 -3.89 -16.63 9.78
CA ALA A 135 -2.47 -16.54 10.12
C ALA A 135 -1.87 -15.13 9.90
N ILE A 136 -2.67 -14.06 9.99
CA ILE A 136 -2.15 -12.69 9.90
C ILE A 136 -1.54 -12.29 11.25
N LYS A 137 -0.34 -11.71 11.22
CA LYS A 137 0.36 -11.26 12.43
C LYS A 137 -0.24 -9.96 12.97
N ASP A 138 -0.43 -9.94 14.30
CA ASP A 138 -0.60 -8.71 15.08
C ASP A 138 0.73 -7.94 15.04
N LEU A 139 0.68 -6.67 14.64
CA LEU A 139 1.85 -5.79 14.53
C LEU A 139 2.37 -5.33 15.89
N HIS A 140 1.61 -5.57 16.95
CA HIS A 140 1.96 -5.33 18.35
C HIS A 140 2.56 -6.55 19.05
N ASP A 141 2.63 -7.70 18.36
CA ASP A 141 3.31 -8.90 18.90
C ASP A 141 4.78 -8.56 19.22
N PRO A 142 5.29 -8.92 20.41
CA PRO A 142 6.67 -8.62 20.80
C PRO A 142 7.73 -9.09 19.79
N ASN A 143 7.49 -10.17 19.05
CA ASN A 143 8.39 -10.66 18.02
C ASN A 143 8.40 -9.76 16.77
N VAL A 144 7.28 -9.08 16.48
CA VAL A 144 7.18 -8.11 15.38
C VAL A 144 7.76 -6.77 15.82
N VAL A 145 7.50 -6.35 17.06
CA VAL A 145 8.04 -5.10 17.62
C VAL A 145 9.58 -5.11 17.66
N LYS A 146 10.18 -6.27 17.96
CA LYS A 146 11.64 -6.49 17.95
C LYS A 146 12.29 -6.40 16.57
N LEU A 147 11.52 -6.48 15.49
CA LEU A 147 12.08 -6.30 14.15
C LEU A 147 12.57 -4.86 14.01
N ASN A 148 13.70 -4.65 13.34
CA ASN A 148 14.16 -3.30 13.01
C ASN A 148 13.41 -2.72 11.80
N ASP A 149 13.61 -1.43 11.51
CA ASP A 149 12.86 -0.74 10.46
C ASP A 149 13.14 -1.32 9.07
N GLY A 150 14.39 -1.71 8.80
CA GLY A 150 14.79 -2.36 7.56
C GLY A 150 14.13 -3.72 7.34
N GLN A 151 13.95 -4.53 8.38
CA GLN A 151 13.23 -5.81 8.32
C GLN A 151 11.76 -5.60 7.94
N ILE A 152 11.09 -4.63 8.56
CA ILE A 152 9.70 -4.30 8.22
C ILE A 152 9.62 -3.80 6.77
N TYR A 153 10.52 -2.91 6.37
CA TYR A 153 10.61 -2.43 4.99
C TYR A 153 10.81 -3.57 3.98
N ARG A 154 11.68 -4.54 4.30
CA ARG A 154 11.92 -5.73 3.48
C ARG A 154 10.67 -6.59 3.35
N VAL A 155 9.95 -6.83 4.45
CA VAL A 155 8.69 -7.58 4.43
C VAL A 155 7.65 -6.89 3.54
N ILE A 156 7.54 -5.56 3.60
CA ILE A 156 6.65 -4.82 2.70
C ILE A 156 7.14 -4.93 1.24
N THR A 157 8.44 -4.89 1.02
CA THR A 157 9.05 -4.89 -0.32
C THR A 157 8.89 -6.23 -1.04
N VAL A 158 9.29 -7.34 -0.40
CA VAL A 158 9.34 -8.67 -1.03
C VAL A 158 8.39 -9.70 -0.43
N GLY A 159 7.72 -9.39 0.69
CA GLY A 159 6.91 -10.35 1.45
C GLY A 159 7.65 -11.00 2.60
N ASN A 160 6.95 -11.81 3.41
CA ASN A 160 7.58 -12.54 4.51
C ASN A 160 8.37 -13.77 4.02
N GLN A 161 9.49 -14.07 4.70
CA GLN A 161 10.39 -15.19 4.39
C GLN A 161 10.93 -15.21 2.94
N GLU A 162 11.31 -14.05 2.39
CA GLU A 162 11.82 -13.92 1.01
C GLU A 162 10.92 -14.63 -0.03
N GLY A 163 9.59 -14.56 0.16
CA GLY A 163 8.59 -15.11 -0.75
C GLY A 163 8.01 -16.48 -0.39
N LYS A 164 8.33 -17.03 0.79
CA LYS A 164 7.78 -18.33 1.27
C LYS A 164 6.58 -18.21 2.19
N GLY A 165 6.33 -17.05 2.77
CA GLY A 165 5.13 -16.83 3.57
C GLY A 165 3.96 -16.30 2.75
N LEU A 166 2.80 -16.17 3.40
CA LEU A 166 1.54 -15.80 2.74
C LEU A 166 1.46 -14.31 2.34
N MET A 167 2.32 -13.45 2.89
CA MET A 167 2.32 -12.02 2.56
C MET A 167 3.14 -11.79 1.29
N LYS A 168 2.50 -11.28 0.24
CA LYS A 168 3.15 -10.87 -1.01
C LYS A 168 3.93 -9.56 -0.83
N GLY A 169 4.98 -9.38 -1.62
CA GLY A 169 5.68 -8.11 -1.73
C GLY A 169 4.90 -7.04 -2.49
N TYR A 170 5.09 -5.78 -2.10
CA TYR A 170 4.40 -4.61 -2.65
C TYR A 170 5.31 -3.70 -3.49
N ALA A 171 6.55 -4.10 -3.80
CA ALA A 171 7.49 -3.28 -4.57
C ALA A 171 6.98 -2.84 -5.96
N ASN A 172 6.00 -3.54 -6.52
CA ASN A 172 5.37 -3.23 -7.81
C ASN A 172 4.23 -2.22 -7.71
N THR A 173 3.71 -1.94 -6.51
CA THR A 173 2.54 -1.08 -6.28
C THR A 173 2.82 0.07 -5.32
N LEU A 174 3.88 -0.03 -4.51
CA LEU A 174 4.32 0.99 -3.57
C LEU A 174 5.74 1.45 -3.88
N ASP A 175 5.89 2.75 -4.07
CA ASP A 175 7.18 3.40 -4.24
C ASP A 175 8.06 3.25 -2.99
N ILE A 176 9.36 3.47 -3.13
CA ILE A 176 10.34 3.34 -2.03
C ILE A 176 9.95 4.21 -0.83
N THR A 177 9.64 5.49 -1.08
CA THR A 177 9.23 6.44 -0.04
C THR A 177 7.92 6.04 0.63
N ASP A 178 6.95 5.51 -0.13
CA ASP A 178 5.68 5.06 0.42
C ASP A 178 5.86 3.83 1.34
N ARG A 179 6.80 2.95 1.01
CA ARG A 179 7.14 1.81 1.87
C ARG A 179 7.75 2.27 3.19
N TRP A 180 8.68 3.23 3.17
CA TRP A 180 9.22 3.82 4.40
C TRP A 180 8.18 4.61 5.19
N ALA A 181 7.27 5.31 4.51
CA ALA A 181 6.16 6.00 5.15
C ALA A 181 5.24 5.02 5.90
N ILE A 182 4.97 3.84 5.31
CA ILE A 182 4.23 2.78 6.00
C ILE A 182 5.00 2.28 7.23
N VAL A 183 6.32 2.05 7.13
CA VAL A 183 7.13 1.65 8.29
C VAL A 183 7.00 2.67 9.42
N ALA A 184 7.12 3.96 9.12
CA ALA A 184 6.93 5.03 10.09
C ALA A 184 5.53 4.99 10.74
N TYR A 185 4.49 4.73 9.95
CA TYR A 185 3.13 4.60 10.46
C TYR A 185 2.94 3.34 11.32
N VAL A 186 3.56 2.21 10.96
CA VAL A 186 3.55 0.98 11.78
C VAL A 186 4.21 1.23 13.14
N ARG A 187 5.32 1.97 13.18
CA ARG A 187 5.95 2.37 14.45
C ARG A 187 5.05 3.26 15.30
N ALA A 188 4.35 4.21 14.68
CA ALA A 188 3.38 5.02 15.40
C ALA A 188 2.21 4.17 15.95
N LEU A 189 1.73 3.17 15.20
CA LEU A 189 0.73 2.23 15.73
C LEU A 189 1.27 1.48 16.95
N GLN A 190 2.49 0.93 16.88
CA GLN A 190 3.12 0.23 18.00
C GLN A 190 3.23 1.14 19.24
N LEU A 191 3.73 2.37 19.07
CA LEU A 191 3.82 3.36 20.15
C LEU A 191 2.44 3.74 20.71
N SER A 192 1.40 3.83 19.88
CA SER A 192 0.06 4.17 20.35
C SER A 192 -0.56 3.13 21.30
N ARG A 193 -0.11 1.87 21.23
CA ARG A 193 -0.64 0.77 22.06
C ARG A 193 0.31 0.34 23.18
N LEU A 194 1.61 0.38 22.93
CA LEU A 194 2.65 -0.14 23.84
C LEU A 194 3.48 0.97 24.49
N GLY A 195 3.36 2.21 24.03
CA GLY A 195 4.09 3.34 24.57
C GLY A 195 3.69 3.63 26.00
N LYS A 196 4.64 4.13 26.78
CA LYS A 196 4.38 4.55 28.16
C LYS A 196 4.09 6.05 28.23
N GLU A 197 3.43 6.49 29.30
CA GLU A 197 3.10 7.90 29.48
C GLU A 197 4.37 8.77 29.52
N GLU A 198 5.49 8.26 30.05
CA GLU A 198 6.75 9.02 30.11
C GLU A 198 7.40 9.25 28.74
N GLU A 199 7.00 8.49 27.71
CA GLU A 199 7.49 8.63 26.33
C GLU A 199 6.67 9.65 25.53
N VAL A 200 5.53 10.08 26.08
CA VAL A 200 4.69 11.12 25.50
C VAL A 200 5.27 12.49 25.90
N PRO A 201 5.36 13.47 24.99
CA PRO A 201 5.75 14.82 25.40
C PRO A 201 4.75 15.40 26.41
N GLU A 202 5.24 16.04 27.48
CA GLU A 202 4.41 16.58 28.58
C GLU A 202 3.20 17.39 28.12
N ARG A 203 3.34 18.13 27.01
CA ARG A 203 2.24 18.92 26.40
C ARG A 203 1.00 18.10 26.01
N PHE A 204 1.13 16.78 25.90
CA PHE A 204 0.05 15.84 25.56
C PHE A 204 -0.37 14.97 26.75
N HIS A 205 0.24 15.13 27.93
CA HIS A 205 -0.21 14.42 29.12
C HIS A 205 -1.60 14.91 29.50
N VAL A 206 -2.51 13.96 29.71
CA VAL A 206 -3.85 14.28 30.20
C VAL A 206 -3.68 14.68 31.66
N LYS A 207 -3.88 15.97 31.97
CA LYS A 207 -3.93 16.42 33.37
C LYS A 207 -5.02 15.63 34.07
N ALA A 208 -4.67 14.86 35.10
CA ALA A 208 -5.64 14.15 35.90
C ALA A 208 -6.74 15.13 36.35
N GLY A 209 -7.98 14.85 35.95
CA GLY A 209 -9.14 15.54 36.50
C GLY A 209 -9.23 15.26 38.00
N PRO A 210 -9.88 16.12 38.80
CA PRO A 210 -10.07 15.86 40.22
C PRO A 210 -10.71 14.48 40.39
N GLU A 211 -10.05 13.64 41.15
CA GLU A 211 -10.45 12.26 41.45
C GLU A 211 -11.89 12.29 41.96
N ALA A 212 -12.83 11.73 41.19
CA ALA A 212 -14.22 11.70 41.59
C ALA A 212 -14.30 10.87 42.87
N GLN A 213 -14.57 11.55 43.99
CA GLN A 213 -14.79 10.90 45.28
C GLN A 213 -15.83 9.81 45.09
N LYS A 214 -15.38 8.57 45.29
CA LYS A 214 -16.23 7.39 45.30
C LYS A 214 -17.30 7.61 46.37
N PRO A 215 -18.61 7.59 46.05
CA PRO A 215 -19.63 7.79 47.06
C PRO A 215 -19.54 6.63 48.06
N GLU A 216 -19.32 6.97 49.32
CA GLU A 216 -19.50 6.06 50.44
C GLU A 216 -20.99 5.73 50.53
N GLY A 217 -21.33 4.46 50.32
CA GLY A 217 -22.68 3.91 50.45
C GLY A 217 -22.60 2.45 50.83
#